data_AF-A0A443S082-F1
#
_entry.id   AF-A0A443S082-F1
#
_cell.length_a   1.000
_cell.length_b   1.000
_cell.length_c   1.000
_cell.angle_alpha   90.00
_cell.angle_beta   90.00
_cell.angle_gamma   90.00
#
_symmetry.space_group_name_H-M   'P 1'
#
loop_
_entity.id
_entity.type
_entity.pdbx_description
1 polymer ?
#
loop_
_entity_poly.entity_id
_entity_poly.type
_entity_poly.pdbx_seq_one_letter_code
_entity_poly.pdbx_strand_id
1 'polypeptide(L)'
;MDDLRNLTFVVEGEEIKVNKTLMDASCPYFNTMLFGNTNESKLSTIELKSTPKVALKSIIEFVYKEQCDISSLEENELFDLISISPEYQFTQLIDHLFEKVKLQNFSVDFCVALFDLSVDTQMNEWREMCLEYFDDIFHNDVDAEIFTKLSKSLIMQLTARDSFLIDELDLFKCLIKWKEQNAQEDCGEIFANIRLHLIDIEDFVEFVMPTKVISSDDYLKSIASKSDSKRFAVFKSL
;
A
#
# COMPACT_ATOMS: atom_id res chain seq x y z
N MET A 1 6.46 20.56 -34.83
CA MET A 1 6.28 19.53 -33.77
C MET A 1 4.84 19.04 -33.66
N ASP A 2 3.82 19.81 -34.10
CA ASP A 2 2.42 19.36 -34.06
C ASP A 2 2.07 18.28 -35.10
N ASP A 3 2.85 18.14 -36.18
CA ASP A 3 2.63 17.15 -37.26
C ASP A 3 2.79 15.67 -36.87
N LEU A 4 3.23 15.38 -35.64
CA LEU A 4 3.43 14.01 -35.15
C LEU A 4 2.35 13.55 -34.16
N ARG A 5 1.40 14.42 -33.78
CA ARG A 5 0.29 14.08 -32.87
C ARG A 5 -0.89 13.49 -33.64
N ASN A 6 -0.74 12.24 -34.06
CA ASN A 6 -1.65 11.52 -34.95
C ASN A 6 -2.64 10.57 -34.23
N LEU A 7 -2.67 10.58 -32.90
CA LEU A 7 -3.62 9.83 -32.07
C LEU A 7 -4.29 10.76 -31.06
N THR A 8 -5.58 10.55 -30.81
CA THR A 8 -6.34 11.27 -29.78
C THR A 8 -6.85 10.27 -28.74
N PHE A 9 -6.50 10.48 -27.47
CA PHE A 9 -7.18 9.81 -26.36
C PHE A 9 -8.37 10.66 -25.91
N VAL A 10 -9.50 10.01 -25.65
CA VAL A 10 -10.67 10.64 -25.03
C VAL A 10 -10.78 10.09 -23.61
N VAL A 11 -10.70 10.97 -22.62
CA VAL A 11 -10.78 10.60 -21.19
C VAL A 11 -11.67 11.61 -20.48
N GLU A 12 -12.70 11.13 -19.76
CA GLU A 12 -13.67 12.00 -19.06
C GLU A 12 -14.25 13.12 -19.95
N GLY A 13 -14.45 12.82 -21.25
CA GLY A 13 -14.94 13.79 -22.24
C GLY A 13 -13.91 14.81 -22.75
N GLU A 14 -12.66 14.74 -22.31
CA GLU A 14 -11.56 15.60 -22.77
C GLU A 14 -10.71 14.88 -23.83
N GLU A 15 -10.40 15.58 -24.92
CA GLU A 15 -9.54 15.08 -26.00
C GLU A 15 -8.07 15.48 -25.77
N ILE A 16 -7.18 14.48 -25.75
CA ILE A 16 -5.74 14.68 -25.58
C ILE A 16 -5.01 14.10 -26.79
N LYS A 17 -4.34 14.97 -27.55
CA LYS A 17 -3.57 14.58 -28.74
C LYS A 17 -2.15 14.17 -28.39
N VAL A 18 -1.75 13.00 -28.86
CA VAL A 18 -0.45 12.36 -28.57
C VAL A 18 0.19 11.78 -29.84
N ASN A 19 1.49 11.48 -29.77
CA ASN A 19 2.20 10.76 -30.81
C ASN A 19 2.00 9.24 -30.63
N LYS A 20 1.32 8.60 -31.60
CA LYS A 20 1.00 7.16 -31.54
C LYS A 20 2.24 6.29 -31.34
N THR A 21 3.31 6.56 -32.08
CA THR A 21 4.56 5.77 -32.04
C THR A 21 5.29 5.94 -30.72
N LEU A 22 5.26 7.14 -30.14
CA LEU A 22 5.88 7.37 -28.84
C LEU A 22 5.12 6.66 -27.72
N MET A 23 3.78 6.73 -27.73
CA MET A 23 2.96 5.99 -26.75
C MET A 23 3.18 4.48 -26.87
N ASP A 24 3.15 3.95 -28.09
CA ASP A 24 3.43 2.54 -28.38
C ASP A 24 4.79 2.07 -27.85
N ALA A 25 5.84 2.84 -28.08
CA ALA A 25 7.18 2.51 -27.61
C ALA A 25 7.37 2.66 -26.09
N SER A 26 6.44 3.33 -25.40
CA SER A 26 6.63 3.71 -24.00
C SER A 26 6.32 2.59 -23.00
N CYS A 27 5.20 1.86 -23.19
CA CYS A 27 4.83 0.78 -22.29
C CYS A 27 4.06 -0.35 -23.00
N PRO A 28 4.10 -1.59 -22.45
CA PRO A 28 3.46 -2.75 -23.05
C PRO A 28 1.95 -2.62 -23.25
N TYR A 29 1.25 -1.89 -22.37
CA TYR A 29 -0.18 -1.63 -22.50
C TYR A 29 -0.50 -0.85 -23.78
N PHE A 30 0.17 0.27 -23.99
CA PHE A 30 -0.03 1.06 -25.21
C PHE A 30 0.45 0.31 -26.45
N ASN A 31 1.53 -0.48 -26.36
CA ASN A 31 1.97 -1.31 -27.46
C ASN A 31 0.89 -2.30 -27.92
N THR A 32 0.32 -3.02 -26.97
CA THR A 32 -0.76 -3.99 -27.21
C THR A 32 -2.02 -3.29 -27.74
N MET A 33 -2.39 -2.16 -27.14
CA MET A 33 -3.57 -1.39 -27.51
C MET A 33 -3.48 -0.80 -28.93
N LEU A 34 -2.31 -0.28 -29.31
CA LEU A 34 -2.14 0.53 -30.53
C LEU A 34 -1.67 -0.28 -31.75
N PHE A 35 -0.99 -1.41 -31.53
CA PHE A 35 -0.42 -2.26 -32.59
C PHE A 35 -0.72 -3.75 -32.43
N GLY A 36 -1.44 -4.15 -31.39
CA GLY A 36 -2.00 -5.50 -31.29
C GLY A 36 -3.15 -5.74 -32.27
N ASN A 37 -3.69 -6.96 -32.26
CA ASN A 37 -4.88 -7.33 -33.05
C ASN A 37 -6.19 -6.81 -32.42
N THR A 38 -6.19 -5.57 -31.96
CA THR A 38 -7.31 -4.90 -31.30
C THR A 38 -8.07 -4.02 -32.31
N ASN A 39 -9.33 -3.67 -32.03
CA ASN A 39 -10.09 -2.76 -32.91
C ASN A 39 -9.52 -1.33 -32.84
N GLU A 40 -8.97 -0.99 -31.68
CA GLU A 40 -8.33 0.26 -31.30
C GLU A 40 -7.11 0.58 -32.16
N SER A 41 -6.35 -0.44 -32.59
CA SER A 41 -5.16 -0.27 -33.44
C SER A 41 -5.43 0.45 -34.76
N LYS A 42 -6.68 0.41 -35.26
CA LYS A 42 -7.13 1.01 -36.52
C LYS A 42 -7.73 2.40 -36.34
N LEU A 43 -7.93 2.85 -35.10
CA LEU A 43 -8.58 4.13 -34.79
C LEU A 43 -7.54 5.25 -34.63
N SER A 44 -7.96 6.46 -35.00
CA SER A 44 -7.23 7.71 -34.71
C SER A 44 -7.68 8.37 -33.41
N THR A 45 -8.79 7.89 -32.83
CA THR A 45 -9.39 8.37 -31.59
C THR A 45 -9.79 7.17 -30.74
N ILE A 46 -9.32 7.10 -29.50
CA ILE A 46 -9.59 5.98 -28.60
C ILE A 46 -10.04 6.50 -27.23
N GLU A 47 -11.16 5.97 -26.74
CA GLU A 47 -11.72 6.33 -25.44
C GLU A 47 -11.13 5.43 -24.33
N LEU A 48 -10.52 6.04 -23.32
CA LEU A 48 -9.96 5.37 -22.15
C LEU A 48 -10.94 5.51 -20.99
N LYS A 49 -11.72 4.45 -20.73
CA LYS A 49 -12.80 4.46 -19.72
C LYS A 49 -12.33 4.15 -18.31
N SER A 50 -11.25 3.40 -18.18
CA SER A 50 -10.70 2.95 -16.89
C SER A 50 -9.50 3.77 -16.43
N THR A 51 -9.16 4.82 -17.15
CA THR A 51 -7.98 5.64 -16.88
C THR A 51 -8.43 7.01 -16.41
N PRO A 52 -8.13 7.41 -15.16
CA PRO A 52 -8.40 8.76 -14.68
C PRO A 52 -7.65 9.80 -15.52
N LYS A 53 -8.29 10.93 -15.79
CA LYS A 53 -7.72 11.95 -16.68
C LYS A 53 -6.38 12.48 -16.20
N VAL A 54 -6.26 12.75 -14.90
CA VAL A 54 -5.04 13.32 -14.31
C VAL A 54 -3.90 12.31 -14.40
N ALA A 55 -4.17 11.03 -14.08
CA ALA A 55 -3.21 9.95 -14.26
C ALA A 55 -2.73 9.86 -15.73
N LEU A 56 -3.64 9.92 -16.71
CA LEU A 56 -3.25 9.90 -18.13
C LEU A 56 -2.36 11.08 -18.51
N LYS A 57 -2.65 12.29 -18.01
CA LYS A 57 -1.81 13.47 -18.27
C LYS A 57 -0.41 13.30 -17.68
N SER A 58 -0.29 12.76 -16.47
CA SER A 58 1.00 12.48 -15.84
C SER A 58 1.78 11.39 -16.58
N ILE A 59 1.10 10.33 -17.04
CA ILE A 59 1.70 9.29 -17.89
C ILE A 59 2.23 9.90 -19.19
N ILE A 60 1.42 10.73 -19.88
CA ILE A 60 1.85 11.40 -21.11
C ILE A 60 3.04 12.32 -20.80
N GLU A 61 3.01 13.10 -19.73
CA GLU A 61 4.16 13.93 -19.35
C GLU A 61 5.43 13.09 -19.18
N PHE A 62 5.33 11.99 -18.44
CA PHE A 62 6.43 11.06 -18.22
C PHE A 62 6.96 10.48 -19.54
N VAL A 63 6.08 10.07 -20.45
CA VAL A 63 6.46 9.56 -21.78
C VAL A 63 7.29 10.58 -22.59
N TYR A 64 6.99 11.87 -22.47
CA TYR A 64 7.66 12.92 -23.23
C TYR A 64 8.91 13.48 -22.56
N LYS A 65 9.01 13.41 -21.23
CA LYS A 65 10.07 14.07 -20.45
C LYS A 65 10.90 13.11 -19.61
N GLU A 66 10.54 11.83 -19.56
CA GLU A 66 11.05 10.82 -18.63
C GLU A 66 10.88 11.20 -17.15
N GLN A 67 10.01 12.18 -16.87
CA GLN A 67 9.69 12.70 -15.55
C GLN A 67 8.27 13.24 -15.55
N CYS A 68 7.54 13.02 -14.45
CA CYS A 68 6.29 13.70 -14.15
C CYS A 68 6.38 14.36 -12.77
N ASP A 69 5.74 15.51 -12.62
CA ASP A 69 5.63 16.20 -11.33
C ASP A 69 4.49 15.59 -10.52
N ILE A 70 4.82 15.06 -9.34
CA ILE A 70 3.82 14.53 -8.40
C ILE A 70 3.51 15.49 -7.26
N SER A 71 4.26 16.60 -7.14
CA SER A 71 4.09 17.54 -6.02
C SER A 71 2.82 18.38 -6.10
N SER A 72 2.25 18.46 -7.30
CA SER A 72 1.00 19.16 -7.58
C SER A 72 -0.24 18.26 -7.56
N LEU A 73 -0.07 16.94 -7.36
CA LEU A 73 -1.16 15.97 -7.33
C LEU A 73 -1.77 15.88 -5.94
N GLU A 74 -3.10 15.79 -5.88
CA GLU A 74 -3.81 15.37 -4.66
C GLU A 74 -3.57 13.88 -4.38
N GLU A 75 -3.77 13.43 -3.13
CA GLU A 75 -3.52 12.03 -2.74
C GLU A 75 -4.28 11.01 -3.58
N ASN A 76 -5.55 11.30 -3.86
CA ASN A 76 -6.43 10.54 -4.76
C ASN A 76 -5.88 10.47 -6.19
N GLU A 77 -5.38 11.58 -6.73
CA GLU A 77 -4.83 11.62 -8.09
C GLU A 77 -3.50 10.87 -8.20
N LEU A 78 -2.66 10.98 -7.17
CA LEU A 78 -1.43 10.21 -7.06
C LEU A 78 -1.71 8.71 -6.89
N PHE A 79 -2.70 8.35 -6.07
CA PHE A 79 -3.11 6.97 -5.88
C PHE A 79 -3.60 6.36 -7.19
N ASP A 80 -4.43 7.07 -7.95
CA ASP A 80 -4.89 6.68 -9.28
C ASP A 80 -3.73 6.47 -10.27
N LEU A 81 -2.71 7.32 -10.22
CA LEU A 81 -1.52 7.17 -11.05
C LEU A 81 -0.70 5.94 -10.66
N ILE A 82 -0.51 5.69 -9.36
CA ILE A 82 0.20 4.51 -8.87
C ILE A 82 -0.57 3.23 -9.21
N SER A 83 -1.90 3.21 -9.00
CA SER A 83 -2.75 2.02 -9.20
C SER A 83 -2.77 1.55 -10.64
N ILE A 84 -2.76 2.47 -11.61
CA ILE A 84 -2.80 2.11 -13.03
C ILE A 84 -1.43 1.75 -13.60
N SER A 85 -0.34 2.15 -12.96
CA SER A 85 1.02 1.94 -13.48
C SER A 85 1.38 0.44 -13.65
N PRO A 86 1.05 -0.46 -12.69
CA PRO A 86 1.16 -1.91 -12.86
C PRO A 86 0.30 -2.47 -13.99
N GLU A 87 -0.96 -2.02 -14.11
CA GLU A 87 -1.86 -2.44 -15.19
C GLU A 87 -1.27 -2.09 -16.57
N TYR A 88 -0.59 -0.95 -16.63
CA TYR A 88 0.07 -0.46 -17.85
C TYR A 88 1.41 -1.16 -18.12
N GLN A 89 1.90 -1.95 -17.16
CA GLN A 89 3.22 -2.56 -17.15
C GLN A 89 4.32 -1.52 -17.37
N PHE A 90 4.14 -0.32 -16.82
CA PHE A 90 5.04 0.81 -17.03
C PHE A 90 6.11 0.87 -15.94
N THR A 91 7.04 -0.08 -15.97
CA THR A 91 8.06 -0.25 -14.92
C THR A 91 8.86 1.03 -14.65
N GLN A 92 9.29 1.76 -15.69
CA GLN A 92 10.06 3.00 -15.50
C GLN A 92 9.26 4.08 -14.74
N LEU A 93 7.94 4.13 -14.95
CA LEU A 93 7.08 5.05 -14.20
C LEU A 93 6.93 4.60 -12.75
N ILE A 94 6.76 3.29 -12.50
CA ILE A 94 6.71 2.73 -11.14
C ILE A 94 7.98 3.08 -10.37
N ASP A 95 9.15 2.89 -10.98
CA ASP A 95 10.46 3.18 -10.38
C ASP A 95 10.58 4.68 -10.06
N HIS A 96 10.21 5.56 -11.01
CA HIS A 96 10.20 7.01 -10.80
C HIS A 96 9.27 7.44 -9.65
N LEU A 97 8.07 6.86 -9.59
CA LEU A 97 7.11 7.14 -8.52
C LEU A 97 7.66 6.67 -7.16
N PHE A 98 8.29 5.51 -7.11
CA PHE A 98 8.87 4.95 -5.87
C PHE A 98 9.97 5.84 -5.30
N GLU A 99 10.82 6.40 -6.17
CA GLU A 99 11.87 7.33 -5.74
C GLU A 99 11.30 8.65 -5.18
N LYS A 100 10.18 9.11 -5.76
CA LYS A 100 9.56 10.41 -5.46
C LYS A 100 8.62 10.39 -4.26
N VAL A 101 7.89 9.29 -4.04
CA VAL A 101 6.94 9.18 -2.93
C VAL A 101 7.70 9.10 -1.61
N LYS A 102 7.29 9.94 -0.66
CA LYS A 102 7.76 9.96 0.72
C LYS A 102 6.54 9.86 1.64
N LEU A 103 6.30 8.68 2.20
CA LEU A 103 5.08 8.36 2.95
C LEU A 103 4.78 9.31 4.11
N GLN A 104 5.81 9.94 4.68
CA GLN A 104 5.67 10.94 5.75
C GLN A 104 4.91 12.21 5.32
N ASN A 105 4.79 12.46 4.02
CA ASN A 105 4.07 13.62 3.49
C ASN A 105 2.58 13.35 3.22
N PHE A 106 2.12 12.12 3.44
CA PHE A 106 0.78 11.67 3.09
C PHE A 106 0.00 11.22 4.33
N SER A 107 -1.32 11.18 4.18
CA SER A 107 -2.23 10.70 5.21
C SER A 107 -2.03 9.21 5.51
N VAL A 108 -2.35 8.81 6.73
CA VAL A 108 -2.38 7.39 7.13
C VAL A 108 -3.30 6.60 6.20
N ASP A 109 -4.45 7.15 5.84
CA ASP A 109 -5.45 6.49 5.01
C ASP A 109 -4.88 6.21 3.59
N PHE A 110 -4.13 7.16 3.01
CA PHE A 110 -3.39 6.94 1.77
C PHE A 110 -2.35 5.82 1.90
N CYS A 111 -1.55 5.84 2.98
CA CYS A 111 -0.51 4.83 3.21
C CYS A 111 -1.08 3.42 3.41
N VAL A 112 -2.23 3.29 4.08
CA VAL A 112 -2.96 2.02 4.21
C VAL A 112 -3.44 1.53 2.84
N ALA A 113 -4.10 2.39 2.06
CA ALA A 113 -4.58 2.05 0.73
C ALA A 113 -3.42 1.65 -0.21
N LEU A 114 -2.29 2.35 -0.14
CA LEU A 114 -1.09 2.04 -0.91
C LEU A 114 -0.49 0.69 -0.53
N PHE A 115 -0.47 0.35 0.76
CA PHE A 115 -0.07 -0.98 1.21
C PHE A 115 -0.98 -2.06 0.62
N ASP A 116 -2.30 -1.90 0.72
CA ASP A 116 -3.24 -2.90 0.21
C ASP A 116 -3.09 -3.09 -1.31
N LEU A 117 -2.99 -1.98 -2.06
CA LEU A 117 -2.68 -2.00 -3.49
C LEU A 117 -1.38 -2.75 -3.78
N SER A 118 -0.33 -2.52 -3.00
CA SER A 118 0.98 -3.16 -3.20
C SER A 118 0.94 -4.67 -2.97
N VAL A 119 0.06 -5.14 -2.08
CA VAL A 119 -0.18 -6.57 -1.84
C VAL A 119 -0.95 -7.16 -3.03
N ASP A 120 -2.04 -6.51 -3.44
CA ASP A 120 -2.91 -6.98 -4.52
C ASP A 120 -2.19 -7.06 -5.87
N THR A 121 -1.29 -6.10 -6.13
CA THR A 121 -0.51 -5.99 -7.38
C THR A 121 0.90 -6.59 -7.29
N GLN A 122 1.26 -7.18 -6.13
CA GLN A 122 2.57 -7.81 -5.89
C GLN A 122 3.78 -6.86 -6.01
N MET A 123 3.59 -5.58 -5.71
CA MET A 123 4.65 -4.56 -5.66
C MET A 123 5.44 -4.65 -4.34
N ASN A 124 6.31 -5.66 -4.24
CA ASN A 124 7.00 -6.02 -2.99
C ASN A 124 7.82 -4.88 -2.36
N GLU A 125 8.47 -4.03 -3.16
CA GLU A 125 9.27 -2.90 -2.63
C GLU A 125 8.39 -1.82 -1.99
N TRP A 126 7.23 -1.53 -2.60
CA TRP A 126 6.23 -0.61 -2.05
C TRP A 126 5.61 -1.16 -0.76
N ARG A 127 5.32 -2.47 -0.75
CA ARG A 127 4.84 -3.16 0.45
C ARG A 127 5.81 -3.01 1.61
N GLU A 128 7.10 -3.26 1.36
CA GLU A 128 8.14 -3.13 2.39
C GLU A 128 8.29 -1.69 2.86
N MET A 129 8.28 -0.71 1.95
CA MET A 129 8.31 0.72 2.29
C MET A 129 7.15 1.10 3.22
N CYS A 130 5.94 0.61 2.95
CA CYS A 130 4.78 0.88 3.81
C CYS A 130 4.94 0.23 5.20
N LEU A 131 5.42 -1.01 5.27
CA LEU A 131 5.64 -1.69 6.54
C LEU A 131 6.72 -0.99 7.38
N GLU A 132 7.82 -0.54 6.76
CA GLU A 132 8.85 0.25 7.43
C GLU A 132 8.31 1.58 7.95
N TYR A 133 7.45 2.25 7.19
CA TYR A 133 6.79 3.48 7.64
C TYR A 133 5.89 3.25 8.86
N PHE A 134 5.12 2.16 8.89
CA PHE A 134 4.29 1.83 10.06
C PHE A 134 5.13 1.34 11.25
N ASP A 135 6.25 0.65 11.02
CA ASP A 135 7.23 0.35 12.07
C ASP A 135 7.67 1.66 12.76
N ASP A 136 8.02 2.70 11.98
CA ASP A 136 8.46 4.00 12.50
C ASP A 136 7.37 4.78 13.25
N ILE A 137 6.11 4.73 12.76
CA ILE A 137 4.97 5.37 13.42
C ILE A 137 4.81 4.84 14.84
N PHE A 138 4.71 3.52 14.98
CA PHE A 138 4.38 2.88 16.25
C PHE A 138 5.60 2.60 17.13
N HIS A 139 6.82 2.83 16.62
CA HIS A 139 8.01 2.75 17.46
C HIS A 139 8.05 3.88 18.50
N ASN A 140 7.67 5.10 18.11
CA ASN A 140 7.84 6.29 18.96
C ASN A 140 6.63 6.60 19.83
N ASP A 141 5.42 6.42 19.30
CA ASP A 141 4.17 6.67 20.03
C ASP A 141 3.09 5.68 19.55
N VAL A 142 2.47 4.98 20.50
CA VAL A 142 1.42 4.00 20.18
C VAL A 142 0.08 4.73 20.12
N ASP A 143 -0.28 5.20 18.93
CA ASP A 143 -1.58 5.80 18.68
C ASP A 143 -2.61 4.74 18.27
N ALA A 144 -3.46 4.35 19.23
CA ALA A 144 -4.51 3.39 18.99
C ALA A 144 -5.63 3.90 18.04
N GLU A 145 -5.76 5.20 17.80
CA GLU A 145 -6.67 5.75 16.76
C GLU A 145 -6.10 5.59 15.35
N ILE A 146 -4.79 5.75 15.18
CA ILE A 146 -4.13 5.42 13.90
C ILE A 146 -4.23 3.91 13.66
N PHE A 147 -4.00 3.10 14.69
CA PHE A 147 -4.06 1.64 14.56
C PHE A 147 -5.43 1.13 14.08
N THR A 148 -6.53 1.79 14.47
CA THR A 148 -7.88 1.35 14.06
C THR A 148 -8.16 1.56 12.57
N LYS A 149 -7.38 2.40 11.89
CA LYS A 149 -7.46 2.66 10.44
C LYS A 149 -6.76 1.62 9.58
N LEU A 150 -5.89 0.79 10.17
CA LEU A 150 -5.11 -0.19 9.42
C LEU A 150 -6.03 -1.29 8.87
N SER A 151 -5.73 -1.77 7.66
CA SER A 151 -6.41 -2.94 7.11
C SER A 151 -6.03 -4.21 7.87
N LYS A 152 -6.91 -5.23 7.87
CA LYS A 152 -6.60 -6.54 8.45
C LYS A 152 -5.32 -7.13 7.86
N SER A 153 -5.13 -7.00 6.54
CA SER A 153 -3.92 -7.46 5.83
C SER A 153 -2.66 -6.80 6.37
N LEU A 154 -2.72 -5.48 6.57
CA LEU A 154 -1.60 -4.71 7.12
C LEU A 154 -1.28 -5.15 8.54
N ILE A 155 -2.27 -5.28 9.41
CA ILE A 155 -2.08 -5.73 10.79
C ILE A 155 -1.42 -7.11 10.82
N MET A 156 -1.91 -8.06 10.02
CA MET A 156 -1.36 -9.42 9.97
C MET A 156 0.11 -9.43 9.55
N GLN A 157 0.48 -8.65 8.54
CA GLN A 157 1.87 -8.61 8.05
C GLN A 157 2.79 -7.80 8.96
N LEU A 158 2.29 -6.71 9.55
CA LEU A 158 3.04 -5.86 10.47
C LEU A 158 3.36 -6.62 11.78
N THR A 159 2.35 -7.23 12.39
CA THR A 159 2.49 -7.94 13.67
C THR A 159 3.31 -9.23 13.58
N ALA A 160 3.32 -9.88 12.42
CA ALA A 160 4.15 -11.07 12.16
C ALA A 160 5.65 -10.76 12.07
N ARG A 161 6.04 -9.49 11.89
CA ARG A 161 7.45 -9.09 11.81
C ARG A 161 8.07 -9.03 13.21
N ASP A 162 9.31 -9.49 13.30
CA ASP A 162 10.17 -9.23 14.46
C ASP A 162 10.59 -7.75 14.51
N SER A 163 10.61 -7.04 13.36
CA SER A 163 11.01 -5.62 13.29
C SER A 163 9.99 -4.63 13.84
N PHE A 164 8.73 -5.02 13.97
CA PHE A 164 7.69 -4.13 14.49
C PHE A 164 7.86 -4.01 16.01
N LEU A 165 8.42 -2.90 16.53
CA LEU A 165 8.87 -2.77 17.93
C LEU A 165 7.81 -2.27 18.92
N ILE A 166 6.55 -2.67 18.75
CA ILE A 166 5.48 -2.33 19.69
C ILE A 166 5.57 -3.18 20.97
N ASP A 167 5.21 -2.61 22.13
CA ASP A 167 4.99 -3.39 23.34
C ASP A 167 3.79 -4.36 23.16
N GLU A 168 3.90 -5.60 23.62
CA GLU A 168 2.87 -6.61 23.34
C GLU A 168 1.55 -6.35 24.09
N LEU A 169 1.59 -5.71 25.26
CA LEU A 169 0.38 -5.30 25.95
C LEU A 169 -0.30 -4.15 25.20
N ASP A 170 0.48 -3.17 24.72
CA ASP A 170 -0.08 -2.06 23.95
C ASP A 170 -0.60 -2.51 22.58
N LEU A 171 0.09 -3.46 21.93
CA LEU A 171 -0.44 -4.13 20.74
C LEU A 171 -1.77 -4.82 21.04
N PHE A 172 -1.85 -5.58 22.13
CA PHE A 172 -3.10 -6.23 22.52
C PHE A 172 -4.24 -5.20 22.69
N LYS A 173 -4.00 -4.09 23.39
CA LYS A 173 -4.99 -3.00 23.53
C LYS A 173 -5.41 -2.42 22.18
N CYS A 174 -4.45 -2.21 21.27
CA CYS A 174 -4.71 -1.73 19.91
C CYS A 174 -5.59 -2.71 19.11
N LEU A 175 -5.33 -4.01 19.20
CA LEU A 175 -6.10 -5.05 18.51
C LEU A 175 -7.52 -5.18 19.07
N ILE A 176 -7.71 -5.02 20.38
CA ILE A 176 -9.05 -4.96 20.99
C ILE A 176 -9.82 -3.74 20.44
N LYS A 177 -9.19 -2.56 20.44
CA LYS A 177 -9.84 -1.34 19.91
C LYS A 177 -10.16 -1.46 18.42
N TRP A 178 -9.24 -2.04 17.63
CA TRP A 178 -9.47 -2.32 16.21
C TRP A 178 -10.66 -3.26 16.01
N LYS A 179 -10.75 -4.33 16.80
CA LYS A 179 -11.86 -5.29 16.77
C LYS A 179 -13.20 -4.64 17.11
N GLU A 180 -13.24 -3.75 18.10
CA GLU A 180 -14.46 -3.03 18.49
C GLU A 180 -14.98 -2.13 17.36
N GLN A 181 -14.09 -1.50 16.59
CA GLN A 181 -14.46 -0.66 15.45
C GLN A 181 -14.79 -1.48 14.19
N ASN A 182 -14.19 -2.66 14.02
CA ASN A 182 -14.34 -3.53 12.85
C ASN A 182 -15.11 -4.83 13.14
N ALA A 183 -16.16 -4.74 13.97
CA ALA A 183 -16.88 -5.91 14.52
C ALA A 183 -17.56 -6.84 13.49
N GLN A 184 -17.61 -6.45 12.21
CA GLN A 184 -18.16 -7.26 11.11
C GLN A 184 -17.12 -8.25 10.54
N GLU A 185 -15.84 -8.07 10.83
CA GLU A 185 -14.76 -8.91 10.32
C GLU A 185 -14.44 -10.07 11.27
N ASP A 186 -14.11 -11.24 10.69
CA ASP A 186 -13.51 -12.32 11.47
C ASP A 186 -12.09 -11.91 11.86
N CYS A 187 -11.97 -11.56 13.14
CA CYS A 187 -10.80 -10.94 13.75
C CYS A 187 -10.05 -11.90 14.67
N GLY A 188 -10.36 -13.21 14.69
CA GLY A 188 -9.62 -14.15 15.54
C GLY A 188 -8.13 -14.21 15.20
N GLU A 189 -7.82 -14.14 13.90
CA GLU A 189 -6.46 -14.31 13.36
C GLU A 189 -5.50 -13.19 13.76
N ILE A 190 -5.97 -11.96 13.98
CA ILE A 190 -5.08 -10.82 14.29
C ILE A 190 -4.40 -10.96 15.67
N PHE A 191 -5.00 -11.76 16.57
CA PHE A 191 -4.42 -12.05 17.89
C PHE A 191 -3.36 -13.18 17.82
N ALA A 192 -3.27 -13.91 16.70
CA ALA A 192 -2.36 -15.05 16.57
C ALA A 192 -0.88 -14.65 16.58
N ASN A 193 -0.57 -13.39 16.23
CA ASN A 193 0.79 -12.85 16.19
C ASN A 193 1.21 -12.19 17.52
N ILE A 194 0.36 -12.18 18.54
CA ILE A 194 0.72 -11.62 19.85
C ILE A 194 1.68 -12.58 20.54
N ARG A 195 2.84 -12.07 20.95
CA ARG A 195 3.83 -12.85 21.70
C ARG A 195 3.48 -12.80 23.19
N LEU A 196 2.48 -13.60 23.58
CA LEU A 196 1.91 -13.62 24.93
C LEU A 196 2.96 -13.73 26.05
N HIS A 197 4.05 -14.46 25.81
CA HIS A 197 5.13 -14.61 26.78
C HIS A 197 5.90 -13.32 27.12
N LEU A 198 5.71 -12.24 26.35
CA LEU A 198 6.28 -10.92 26.62
C LEU A 198 5.32 -10.01 27.42
N ILE A 199 4.07 -10.43 27.63
CA ILE A 199 3.12 -9.77 28.54
C ILE A 199 3.32 -10.38 29.93
N ASP A 200 3.58 -9.56 30.94
CA ASP A 200 3.72 -10.06 32.31
C ASP A 200 2.40 -10.58 32.88
N ILE A 201 2.48 -11.32 33.99
CA ILE A 201 1.32 -12.01 34.52
C ILE A 201 0.33 -11.04 35.17
N GLU A 202 0.84 -9.95 35.75
CA GLU A 202 0.04 -8.88 36.33
C GLU A 202 -0.84 -8.23 35.25
N ASP A 203 -0.23 -7.79 34.15
CA ASP A 203 -0.89 -7.17 33.00
C ASP A 203 -1.80 -8.15 32.26
N PHE A 204 -1.42 -9.42 32.15
CA PHE A 204 -2.29 -10.44 31.56
C PHE A 204 -3.58 -10.61 32.37
N VAL A 205 -3.48 -10.67 33.70
CA VAL A 205 -4.65 -10.82 34.59
C VAL A 205 -5.51 -9.56 34.57
N GLU A 206 -4.89 -8.37 34.57
CA GLU A 206 -5.60 -7.10 34.63
C GLU A 206 -6.26 -6.72 33.30
N PHE A 207 -5.57 -6.86 32.17
CA PHE A 207 -6.01 -6.31 30.88
C PHE A 207 -6.44 -7.37 29.86
N VAL A 208 -5.76 -8.52 29.80
CA VAL A 208 -6.00 -9.52 28.75
C VAL A 208 -7.14 -10.47 29.12
N MET A 209 -7.05 -11.08 30.31
CA MET A 209 -7.99 -12.10 30.80
C MET A 209 -9.45 -11.64 30.81
N PRO A 210 -9.80 -10.38 31.20
CA PRO A 210 -11.20 -9.94 31.23
C PRO A 210 -11.87 -9.89 29.85
N THR A 211 -11.10 -9.71 28.78
CA THR A 211 -11.63 -9.64 27.40
C THR A 211 -12.13 -10.99 26.89
N LYS A 212 -11.62 -12.10 27.46
CA LYS A 212 -11.89 -13.49 27.04
C LYS A 212 -11.53 -13.79 25.58
N VAL A 213 -10.71 -12.95 24.94
CA VAL A 213 -10.22 -13.17 23.57
C VAL A 213 -9.11 -14.22 23.55
N ILE A 214 -8.28 -14.24 24.60
CA ILE A 214 -7.18 -15.20 24.78
C ILE A 214 -7.46 -16.05 26.02
N SER A 215 -7.24 -17.36 25.92
CA SER A 215 -7.43 -18.27 27.05
C SER A 215 -6.21 -18.29 27.98
N SER A 216 -6.43 -18.54 29.28
CA SER A 216 -5.34 -18.72 30.24
C SER A 216 -4.43 -19.90 29.87
N ASP A 217 -4.98 -20.95 29.25
CA ASP A 217 -4.20 -22.10 28.79
C ASP A 217 -3.22 -21.71 27.69
N ASP A 218 -3.61 -20.83 26.77
CA ASP A 218 -2.73 -20.38 25.67
C ASP A 218 -1.61 -19.46 26.18
N TYR A 219 -1.90 -18.61 27.17
CA TYR A 219 -0.87 -17.84 27.87
C TYR A 219 0.16 -18.75 28.57
N LEU A 220 -0.31 -19.73 29.35
CA LEU A 220 0.57 -20.69 30.05
C LEU A 220 1.42 -21.51 29.06
N LYS A 221 0.84 -21.93 27.93
CA LYS A 221 1.59 -22.61 26.85
C LYS A 221 2.68 -21.72 26.27
N SER A 222 2.39 -20.44 26.00
CA SER A 222 3.37 -19.49 25.45
C SER A 222 4.54 -19.26 26.41
N ILE A 223 4.27 -19.11 27.71
CA ILE A 223 5.29 -18.99 28.76
C ILE A 223 6.15 -20.26 28.86
N ALA A 224 5.53 -21.43 28.73
CA ALA A 224 6.23 -22.71 28.81
C ALA A 224 7.11 -23.01 27.58
N SER A 225 6.68 -22.61 26.37
CA SER A 225 7.43 -22.88 25.14
C SER A 225 8.58 -21.90 24.91
N LYS A 226 8.48 -20.65 25.38
CA LYS A 226 9.44 -19.54 25.09
C LYS A 226 9.84 -19.48 23.60
N SER A 227 8.94 -19.90 22.70
CA SER A 227 9.29 -20.29 21.34
C SER A 227 9.32 -19.14 20.33
N ASP A 228 8.79 -17.97 20.69
CA ASP A 228 8.66 -16.87 19.73
C ASP A 228 9.77 -15.84 20.01
N SER A 229 10.49 -15.43 18.96
CA SER A 229 11.60 -14.48 19.01
C SER A 229 11.17 -13.16 19.68
N LYS A 230 12.09 -12.44 20.35
CA LYS A 230 11.81 -11.05 20.75
C LYS A 230 11.57 -10.19 19.49
N ARG A 231 10.83 -9.09 19.62
CA ARG A 231 10.86 -8.01 18.62
C ARG A 231 12.29 -7.43 18.60
N PHE A 232 12.93 -7.34 17.44
CA PHE A 232 14.30 -6.82 17.27
C PHE A 232 14.34 -5.76 16.17
N ALA A 233 15.07 -4.67 16.41
CA ALA A 233 15.26 -3.63 15.40
C ALA A 233 16.14 -4.14 14.25
N VAL A 234 15.66 -4.06 13.01
CA VAL A 234 16.51 -4.24 11.82
C VAL A 234 17.07 -2.88 11.44
N PHE A 235 18.29 -2.57 11.92
CA PHE A 235 18.97 -1.37 11.46
C PHE A 235 19.48 -1.60 10.03
N LYS A 236 18.86 -0.98 9.02
CA LYS A 236 19.50 -0.79 7.71
C LYS A 236 20.65 0.20 7.89
N SER A 237 21.88 -0.26 7.67
CA SER A 237 23.04 0.64 7.58
C SER A 237 22.83 1.59 6.40
N LEU A 238 22.87 2.90 6.68
CA LEU A 238 22.92 3.98 5.69
C LEU A 238 24.04 3.78 4.66
#